data_AF-H9FA65-F1
#
_entry.id   AF-H9FA65-F1
#
_cell.length_a   1.000
_cell.length_b   1.000
_cell.length_c   1.000
_cell.angle_alpha   90.00
_cell.angle_beta   90.00
_cell.angle_gamma   90.00
#
_symmetry.space_group_name_H-M   'P 1'
#
loop_
_entity.id
_entity.type
_entity.pdbx_description
1 polymer ?
#
loop_
_entity_poly.entity_id
_entity_poly.type
_entity_poly.pdbx_seq_one_letter_code
_entity_poly.pdbx_strand_id
1 'polypeptide(L)'
;AAKASRWRGRQNREKRFTFVLAVVIGVFVVCWFPFFFTYTLTAVGCSVPRTLFKFFFWFGYCNSSLNPVIYTIFNHDFRRAFKKILCRGDRKRIV
;
A
#
# COMPACT_ATOMS: atom_id res chain seq x y z
N ALA A 1 36.72 -1.80 8.58
CA ALA A 1 35.82 -2.48 7.62
C ALA A 1 34.46 -2.90 8.23
N ALA A 2 34.41 -3.67 9.34
CA ALA A 2 33.16 -4.21 9.91
C ALA A 2 32.14 -3.19 10.45
N LYS A 3 32.59 -2.01 10.91
CA LYS A 3 31.67 -0.92 11.33
C LYS A 3 30.95 -0.32 10.11
N ALA A 4 31.66 -0.05 9.02
CA ALA A 4 31.09 0.55 7.80
C ALA A 4 30.04 -0.36 7.11
N SER A 5 30.24 -1.68 7.14
CA SER A 5 29.25 -2.64 6.62
C SER A 5 27.98 -2.70 7.49
N ARG A 6 28.11 -2.57 8.82
CA ARG A 6 26.97 -2.44 9.75
C ARG A 6 26.15 -1.16 9.51
N TRP A 7 26.82 -0.03 9.28
CA TRP A 7 26.14 1.24 8.97
C TRP A 7 25.41 1.20 7.62
N ARG A 8 26.03 0.65 6.57
CA ARG A 8 25.37 0.42 5.27
C ARG A 8 24.15 -0.50 5.38
N GLY A 9 24.25 -1.56 6.19
CA GLY A 9 23.13 -2.47 6.46
C GLY A 9 21.95 -1.80 7.15
N ARG A 10 22.22 -0.92 8.13
CA ARG A 10 21.19 -0.09 8.78
C ARG A 10 20.55 0.90 7.80
N GLN A 11 21.36 1.61 7.02
CA GLN A 11 20.87 2.56 6.03
C GLN A 11 19.96 1.90 4.98
N ASN A 12 20.27 0.66 4.56
CA ASN A 12 19.46 -0.05 3.58
C ASN A 12 18.11 -0.51 4.16
N ARG A 13 18.04 -0.81 5.46
CA ARG A 13 16.77 -1.08 6.17
C ARG A 13 15.93 0.18 6.33
N GLU A 14 16.56 1.28 6.70
CA GLU A 14 15.91 2.59 6.84
C GLU A 14 15.32 3.04 5.49
N LYS A 15 16.09 2.97 4.39
CA LYS A 15 15.61 3.26 3.03
C LYS A 15 14.41 2.40 2.62
N ARG A 16 14.41 1.11 2.97
CA ARG A 16 13.26 0.22 2.68
C ARG A 16 12.00 0.65 3.42
N PHE A 17 12.12 1.07 4.68
CA PHE A 17 10.98 1.58 5.45
C PHE A 17 10.42 2.86 4.81
N THR A 18 11.28 3.82 4.47
CA THR A 18 10.88 5.06 3.81
C THR A 18 10.25 4.79 2.44
N PHE A 19 10.76 3.82 1.67
CA PHE A 19 10.17 3.43 0.40
C PHE A 19 8.75 2.88 0.57
N VAL A 20 8.52 2.01 1.56
CA VAL A 20 7.18 1.50 1.88
C VAL A 20 6.26 2.65 2.24
N LEU A 21 6.71 3.60 3.08
CA LEU A 21 5.93 4.77 3.45
C LEU A 21 5.58 5.64 2.23
N ALA A 22 6.54 5.90 1.35
CA ALA A 22 6.31 6.67 0.12
C ALA A 22 5.28 6.01 -0.81
N VAL A 23 5.32 4.67 -0.93
CA VAL A 23 4.32 3.91 -1.70
C VAL A 23 2.95 3.95 -1.04
N VAL A 24 2.87 3.79 0.30
CA VAL A 24 1.61 3.90 1.05
C VAL A 24 0.95 5.26 0.79
N ILE A 25 1.74 6.34 0.89
CA ILE A 25 1.27 7.70 0.62
C ILE A 25 0.83 7.83 -0.84
N GLY A 26 1.62 7.33 -1.79
CA GLY A 26 1.28 7.36 -3.21
C GLY A 26 -0.03 6.64 -3.54
N VAL A 27 -0.25 5.43 -2.99
CA VAL A 27 -1.48 4.67 -3.18
C VAL A 27 -2.66 5.37 -2.52
N PHE A 28 -2.48 5.91 -1.31
CA PHE A 28 -3.51 6.70 -0.65
C PHE A 28 -3.93 7.91 -1.48
N VAL A 29 -2.95 8.66 -2.01
CA VAL A 29 -3.19 9.79 -2.91
C VAL A 29 -3.88 9.34 -4.19
N VAL A 30 -3.45 8.26 -4.85
CA VAL A 30 -4.10 7.75 -6.08
C VAL A 30 -5.52 7.25 -5.81
N CYS A 31 -5.79 6.71 -4.62
CA CYS A 31 -7.12 6.25 -4.25
C CYS A 31 -8.07 7.41 -3.92
N TRP A 32 -7.53 8.53 -3.43
CA TRP A 32 -8.27 9.74 -3.06
C TRP A 32 -8.34 10.81 -4.14
N PHE A 33 -7.35 10.88 -5.02
CA PHE A 33 -7.31 11.74 -6.20
C PHE A 33 -8.61 11.76 -7.00
N PRO A 34 -9.27 10.61 -7.26
CA PRO A 34 -10.50 10.55 -8.03
C PRO A 34 -11.66 11.29 -7.32
N PHE A 35 -11.69 11.24 -5.99
CA PHE A 35 -12.67 11.94 -5.15
C PHE A 35 -12.40 13.45 -5.06
N PHE A 36 -11.14 13.86 -4.93
CA PHE A 36 -10.78 15.28 -4.99
C PHE A 36 -11.11 15.88 -6.36
N PHE A 37 -10.81 15.14 -7.43
CA PHE A 37 -11.07 15.56 -8.80
C PHE A 37 -12.56 15.78 -9.08
N THR A 38 -13.45 14.88 -8.64
CA THR A 38 -14.90 15.10 -8.76
C THR A 38 -15.42 16.25 -7.95
N TYR A 39 -14.91 16.42 -6.73
CA TYR A 39 -15.33 17.50 -5.87
C TYR A 39 -15.01 18.85 -6.52
N THR A 40 -13.80 18.99 -7.08
CA THR A 40 -13.41 20.18 -7.86
C THR A 40 -14.26 20.36 -9.12
N LEU A 41 -14.53 19.29 -9.88
CA LEU A 41 -15.38 19.33 -11.08
C LEU A 41 -16.83 19.75 -10.79
N THR A 42 -17.38 19.27 -9.68
CA THR A 42 -18.73 19.63 -9.24
C THR A 42 -18.77 21.10 -8.80
N ALA A 43 -17.72 21.56 -8.12
CA ALA A 43 -17.60 22.96 -7.68
C ALA A 43 -17.49 23.96 -8.84
N VAL A 44 -16.90 23.57 -9.98
CA VAL A 44 -16.85 24.39 -11.20
C VAL A 44 -18.11 24.29 -12.07
N GLY A 45 -19.17 23.61 -11.59
CA GLY A 45 -20.46 23.53 -12.29
C GLY A 45 -20.48 22.56 -13.47
N CYS A 46 -19.46 21.71 -13.63
CA CYS A 46 -19.46 20.68 -14.65
C CYS A 46 -20.36 19.51 -14.23
N SER A 47 -21.32 19.16 -15.09
CA SER A 47 -22.16 17.98 -14.89
C SER A 47 -21.31 16.70 -15.02
N VAL A 48 -21.01 16.06 -13.89
CA VAL A 48 -20.19 14.84 -13.85
C VAL A 48 -20.98 13.66 -14.44
N PRO A 49 -20.45 12.94 -15.43
CA PRO A 49 -21.09 11.76 -15.99
C PRO A 49 -21.31 10.67 -14.92
N ARG A 50 -22.46 9.99 -14.98
CA ARG A 50 -22.81 8.89 -14.06
C ARG A 50 -21.76 7.77 -14.01
N THR A 51 -21.07 7.51 -15.12
CA THR A 51 -19.99 6.54 -15.19
C THR A 51 -18.79 6.94 -14.34
N LEU A 52 -18.40 8.22 -14.40
CA LEU A 52 -17.33 8.78 -13.56
C LEU A 52 -17.71 8.65 -12.09
N PHE A 53 -18.92 9.06 -11.70
CA PHE A 53 -19.41 8.90 -10.33
C PHE A 53 -19.32 7.45 -9.82
N LYS A 54 -19.76 6.46 -10.63
CA LYS A 54 -19.67 5.03 -10.28
C LYS A 54 -18.22 4.56 -10.11
N PHE A 55 -17.32 4.98 -10.99
CA PHE A 55 -15.89 4.65 -10.91
C PHE A 55 -15.26 5.19 -9.61
N PHE A 56 -15.60 6.42 -9.24
CA PHE A 56 -15.10 7.05 -8.01
C PHE A 56 -15.66 6.42 -6.75
N PHE A 57 -16.93 6.02 -6.78
CA PHE A 57 -17.55 5.29 -5.68
C PHE A 57 -16.86 3.94 -5.44
N TRP A 58 -16.51 3.22 -6.52
CA TRP A 58 -15.74 1.98 -6.44
C TRP A 58 -14.32 2.20 -5.91
N PHE A 59 -13.63 3.24 -6.35
CA PHE A 59 -12.30 3.59 -5.84
C PHE A 59 -12.33 3.94 -4.34
N GLY A 60 -13.33 4.68 -3.88
CA GLY A 60 -13.54 4.94 -2.46
C GLY A 60 -13.74 3.66 -1.65
N TYR A 61 -14.46 2.68 -2.21
CA TYR A 61 -14.64 1.37 -1.60
C TYR A 61 -13.35 0.54 -1.57
N CYS A 62 -12.52 0.66 -2.61
CA CYS A 62 -11.21 0.02 -2.67
C CYS A 62 -10.25 0.52 -1.57
N ASN A 63 -10.46 1.72 -1.00
CA ASN A 63 -9.64 2.26 0.10
C ASN A 63 -9.60 1.32 1.32
N SER A 64 -10.73 0.67 1.65
CA SER A 64 -10.80 -0.31 2.74
C SER A 64 -10.09 -1.62 2.39
N SER A 65 -10.24 -2.11 1.15
CA SER A 65 -9.58 -3.32 0.66
C SER A 65 -8.08 -3.13 0.43
N LEU A 66 -7.64 -1.90 0.19
CA LEU A 66 -6.25 -1.54 -0.02
C LEU A 66 -5.44 -1.63 1.26
N ASN A 67 -6.03 -1.45 2.45
CA ASN A 67 -5.31 -1.57 3.72
C ASN A 67 -4.54 -2.91 3.83
N PRO A 68 -5.18 -4.11 3.76
CA PRO A 68 -4.44 -5.38 3.79
C PRO A 68 -3.54 -5.60 2.57
N VAL A 69 -3.87 -5.08 1.38
CA VAL A 69 -3.03 -5.21 0.17
C VAL A 69 -1.72 -4.41 0.31
N ILE A 70 -1.83 -3.17 0.80
CA ILE A 70 -0.68 -2.31 1.06
C ILE A 70 0.22 -2.95 2.13
N TYR A 71 -0.36 -3.45 3.22
CA TYR A 71 0.44 -4.11 4.27
C TYR A 71 1.02 -5.46 3.81
N THR A 72 0.29 -6.29 3.05
CA THR A 72 0.77 -7.62 2.64
C THR A 72 1.76 -7.61 1.48
N ILE A 73 1.69 -6.65 0.56
CA ILE A 73 2.60 -6.58 -0.59
C ILE A 73 3.92 -5.89 -0.19
N PHE A 74 3.82 -4.80 0.58
CA PHE A 74 4.96 -3.91 0.81
C PHE A 74 5.64 -4.11 2.16
N ASN A 75 4.93 -4.64 3.17
CA ASN A 75 5.56 -4.94 4.44
C ASN A 75 6.05 -6.40 4.44
N HIS A 76 7.37 -6.54 4.25
CA HIS A 76 8.02 -7.85 4.06
C HIS A 76 7.79 -8.80 5.23
N ASP A 77 7.66 -8.27 6.46
CA ASP A 77 7.35 -9.07 7.65
C ASP A 77 5.90 -9.55 7.63
N PHE A 78 4.96 -8.70 7.24
CA PHE A 78 3.56 -9.07 7.04
C PHE A 78 3.40 -10.09 5.92
N ARG A 79 4.06 -9.88 4.76
CA ARG A 79 4.08 -10.85 3.66
C ARG A 79 4.61 -12.21 4.10
N ARG A 80 5.65 -12.20 4.93
CA ARG A 80 6.25 -13.42 5.47
C ARG A 80 5.31 -14.13 6.44
N ALA A 81 4.61 -13.39 7.31
CA ALA A 81 3.59 -13.93 8.20
C ALA A 81 2.38 -14.47 7.42
N PHE A 82 1.87 -13.71 6.45
CA PHE A 82 0.76 -14.09 5.59
C PHE A 82 1.08 -15.35 4.78
N LYS A 83 2.28 -15.43 4.21
CA LYS A 83 2.76 -16.63 3.50
C LYS A 83 2.88 -17.83 4.43
N LYS A 84 3.23 -17.63 5.71
CA LYS A 84 3.30 -18.69 6.72
C LYS A 84 1.92 -19.21 7.15
N ILE A 85 0.90 -18.34 7.10
CA ILE A 85 -0.49 -18.68 7.41
C ILE A 85 -1.14 -19.37 6.20
N LEU A 86 -0.94 -18.83 4.99
CA LEU A 86 -1.56 -19.33 3.75
C LEU A 86 -0.88 -20.60 3.21
N CYS A 87 0.45 -20.68 3.33
CA CYS A 87 1.21 -21.90 3.04
C CYS A 87 1.49 -22.64 4.36
N ARG A 88 0.56 -23.47 4.84
CA ARG A 88 0.82 -24.49 5.90
C ARG A 88 1.76 -25.61 5.40
N GLY A 89 2.84 -25.27 4.71
CA GLY A 89 3.84 -26.21 4.22
C GLY A 89 5.14 -26.05 4.99
N ASP A 90 5.52 -27.10 5.72
CA ASP A 90 6.83 -27.31 6.33
C ASP A 90 7.17 -26.57 7.64
N ARG A 91 6.41 -26.89 8.69
CA ARG A 91 7.01 -27.04 10.02
C ARG A 91 6.88 -28.47 10.54
N LYS A 92 7.43 -29.42 9.78
CA LYS A 92 8.09 -30.61 10.37
C LYS A 92 9.60 -30.32 10.44
N ARG A 93 10.02 -29.48 11.39
CA ARG A 93 11.41 -29.49 11.87
C ARG A 93 11.54 -28.75 13.19
N ILE A 94 10.94 -29.35 14.23
CA ILE A 94 11.44 -29.29 15.61
C ILE A 94 11.07 -30.66 16.22
N VAL A 95 11.88 -31.67 15.89
CA VAL A 95 12.29 -32.73 16.81
C VAL A 95 13.81 -32.73 16.73
#